data_AF-A0A7Y4X8E9-F1
#
_entry.id   AF-A0A7Y4X8E9-F1
#
_cell.length_a   1.000
_cell.length_b   1.000
_cell.length_c   1.000
_cell.angle_alpha   90.00
_cell.angle_beta   90.00
_cell.angle_gamma   90.00
#
_symmetry.space_group_name_H-M   'P 1'
#
loop_
_entity.id
_entity.type
_entity.pdbx_description
1 polymer ?
#
loop_
_entity_poly.entity_id
_entity_poly.type
_entity_poly.pdbx_seq_one_letter_code
_entity_poly.pdbx_strand_id
1 'polypeptide(L)'
;MTETLVAQRADLQSPTLFFGLSSSNTLRPDLFEHFALHALDGAGTNRRVTTLADIVPCHVSQISALLRGGELRVDVALIQVRRLPEGGLTLGVIADFTQAMIRAARVVIALVNPSLPITDGDALVDGNDIDVFVESDDRLIDMPVTVALSQPHATTLM
;
A
#
# COMPACT_ATOMS: atom_id res chain seq x y z
N MET A 1 -9.12 -7.10 3.39
CA MET A 1 -8.80 -7.30 1.95
C MET A 1 -7.49 -8.06 1.73
N THR A 2 -6.32 -7.52 2.13
CA THR A 2 -5.02 -8.20 1.90
C THR A 2 -4.92 -9.54 2.65
N GLU A 3 -5.51 -9.64 3.83
CA GLU A 3 -5.60 -10.91 4.58
C GLU A 3 -6.40 -11.97 3.83
N THR A 4 -7.50 -11.57 3.17
CA THR A 4 -8.31 -12.44 2.32
C THR A 4 -7.52 -12.95 1.13
N LEU A 5 -6.76 -12.07 0.45
CA LEU A 5 -5.86 -12.45 -0.64
C LEU A 5 -4.86 -13.52 -0.17
N VAL A 6 -4.23 -13.31 0.98
CA VAL A 6 -3.29 -14.26 1.57
C VAL A 6 -3.97 -15.56 1.98
N ALA A 7 -5.20 -15.52 2.50
CA ALA A 7 -5.95 -16.72 2.87
C ALA A 7 -6.24 -17.61 1.65
N GLN A 8 -6.49 -17.00 0.48
CA GLN A 8 -6.79 -17.67 -0.79
C GLN A 8 -5.53 -18.07 -1.59
N ARG A 9 -4.32 -17.84 -1.06
CA ARG A 9 -3.05 -18.03 -1.78
C ARG A 9 -2.88 -19.40 -2.46
N ALA A 10 -3.48 -20.46 -1.93
CA ALA A 10 -3.39 -21.81 -2.50
C ALA A 10 -4.16 -21.97 -3.82
N ASP A 11 -5.15 -21.10 -4.05
CA ASP A 11 -6.00 -21.12 -5.25
C ASP A 11 -5.46 -20.16 -6.34
N LEU A 12 -4.41 -19.40 -6.04
CA LEU A 12 -3.82 -18.42 -6.95
C LEU A 12 -2.66 -19.03 -7.74
N GLN A 13 -2.60 -18.71 -9.03
CA GLN A 13 -1.52 -19.15 -9.91
C GLN A 13 -0.28 -18.26 -9.75
N SER A 14 0.51 -18.50 -8.70
CA SER A 14 1.81 -17.86 -8.41
C SER A 14 1.88 -16.35 -8.71
N PRO A 15 1.04 -15.52 -8.07
CA PRO A 15 1.01 -14.09 -8.34
C PRO A 15 2.23 -13.36 -7.77
N THR A 16 2.60 -12.24 -8.42
CA THR A 16 3.61 -11.31 -7.91
C THR A 16 2.93 -10.22 -7.07
N LEU A 17 3.40 -10.02 -5.85
CA LEU A 17 2.98 -8.91 -4.99
C LEU A 17 3.94 -7.75 -5.17
N PHE A 18 3.41 -6.58 -5.51
CA PHE A 18 4.14 -5.32 -5.50
C PHE A 18 3.74 -4.49 -4.28
N PHE A 19 4.69 -4.07 -3.46
CA PHE A 19 4.41 -3.32 -2.23
C PHE A 19 5.50 -2.30 -1.88
N GLY A 20 5.20 -1.40 -0.95
CA GLY A 20 6.17 -0.51 -0.31
C GLY A 20 6.00 -0.55 1.22
N LEU A 21 6.22 0.60 1.86
CA LEU A 21 6.01 0.77 3.29
C LEU A 21 4.63 0.25 3.74
N SER A 22 4.63 -0.56 4.79
CA SER A 22 3.40 -1.01 5.46
C SER A 22 3.58 -1.11 6.96
N SER A 23 2.48 -0.96 7.69
CA SER A 23 2.35 -1.27 9.13
C SER A 23 1.52 -2.54 9.39
N SER A 24 1.11 -3.27 8.34
CA SER A 24 0.32 -4.49 8.46
C SER A 24 1.18 -5.74 8.75
N ASN A 25 0.61 -6.70 9.47
CA ASN A 25 1.23 -8.03 9.65
C ASN A 25 0.84 -9.04 8.55
N THR A 26 0.14 -8.60 7.50
CA THR A 26 -0.35 -9.50 6.44
C THR A 26 0.79 -10.22 5.72
N LEU A 27 1.83 -9.49 5.33
CA LEU A 27 2.94 -10.05 4.56
C LEU A 27 3.96 -10.69 5.50
N ARG A 28 4.05 -12.01 5.46
CA ARG A 28 4.89 -12.84 6.33
C ARG A 28 5.87 -13.68 5.51
N PRO A 29 7.05 -14.05 6.05
CA PRO A 29 8.05 -14.82 5.30
C PRO A 29 7.56 -16.16 4.76
N ASP A 30 6.64 -16.84 5.46
CA ASP A 30 6.03 -18.11 5.03
C ASP A 30 5.23 -18.00 3.72
N LEU A 31 4.89 -16.79 3.28
CA LEU A 31 4.10 -16.57 2.08
C LEU A 31 4.92 -16.66 0.78
N PHE A 32 6.25 -16.67 0.85
CA PHE A 32 7.11 -16.70 -0.34
C PHE A 32 6.97 -18.01 -1.15
N GLU A 33 6.43 -19.08 -0.55
CA GLU A 33 6.09 -20.31 -1.28
C GLU A 33 4.97 -20.10 -2.32
N HIS A 34 4.15 -19.06 -2.15
CA HIS A 34 2.98 -18.79 -2.97
C HIS A 34 3.08 -17.50 -3.81
N PHE A 35 3.93 -16.56 -3.39
CA PHE A 35 4.03 -15.25 -3.99
C PHE A 35 5.47 -14.91 -4.37
N ALA A 36 5.66 -14.44 -5.60
CA ALA A 36 6.84 -13.65 -5.93
C ALA A 36 6.69 -12.26 -5.32
N LEU A 37 7.78 -11.66 -4.85
CA LEU A 37 7.74 -10.38 -4.13
C LEU A 37 8.57 -9.34 -4.88
N HIS A 38 7.92 -8.27 -5.33
CA HIS A 38 8.57 -7.06 -5.82
C HIS A 38 8.31 -5.92 -4.84
N ALA A 39 9.32 -5.12 -4.52
CA ALA A 39 9.16 -4.07 -3.54
C ALA A 39 9.80 -2.74 -3.95
N LEU A 40 9.17 -1.64 -3.54
CA LEU A 40 9.73 -0.29 -3.61
C LEU A 40 10.82 -0.09 -2.56
N ASP A 41 10.58 -0.65 -1.38
CA ASP A 41 11.39 -0.51 -0.19
C ASP A 41 11.24 -1.74 0.71
N GLY A 42 11.95 -1.74 1.84
CA GLY A 42 11.81 -2.73 2.89
C GLY A 42 11.42 -2.08 4.22
N ALA A 43 10.52 -1.10 4.21
CA ALA A 43 10.23 -0.27 5.37
C ALA A 43 9.06 -0.79 6.22
N GLY A 44 9.00 -0.28 7.45
CA GLY A 44 7.97 -0.66 8.41
C GLY A 44 7.97 -2.15 8.73
N THR A 45 6.79 -2.75 8.73
CA THR A 45 6.58 -4.17 8.97
C THR A 45 7.07 -5.08 7.84
N ASN A 46 7.18 -4.55 6.61
CA ASN A 46 7.63 -5.32 5.44
C ASN A 46 9.15 -5.57 5.43
N ARG A 47 9.93 -4.92 6.32
CA ARG A 47 11.36 -5.20 6.52
C ARG A 47 11.69 -6.68 6.73
N ARG A 48 10.72 -7.45 7.24
CA ARG A 48 10.86 -8.88 7.54
C ARG A 48 10.94 -9.77 6.29
N VAL A 49 10.50 -9.27 5.14
CA VAL A 49 10.48 -10.02 3.87
C VAL A 49 11.42 -9.44 2.83
N THR A 50 12.15 -8.35 3.13
CA THR A 50 13.00 -7.66 2.15
C THR A 50 14.07 -8.55 1.54
N THR A 51 14.62 -9.51 2.29
CA THR A 51 15.62 -10.46 1.77
C THR A 51 15.03 -11.48 0.78
N LEU A 52 13.70 -11.54 0.68
CA LEU A 52 12.95 -12.42 -0.22
C LEU A 52 12.35 -11.63 -1.39
N ALA A 53 12.55 -10.31 -1.46
CA ALA A 53 11.91 -9.45 -2.45
C ALA A 53 12.92 -8.89 -3.45
N ASP A 54 12.51 -8.82 -4.72
CA ASP A 54 13.20 -8.09 -5.76
C ASP A 54 12.90 -6.59 -5.62
N ILE A 55 13.91 -5.81 -5.24
CA ILE A 55 13.76 -4.36 -5.06
C ILE A 55 13.79 -3.64 -6.41
N VAL A 56 12.80 -2.80 -6.68
CA VAL A 56 12.78 -1.92 -7.86
C VAL A 56 13.77 -0.78 -7.66
N PRO A 57 14.91 -0.74 -8.38
CA PRO A 57 16.01 0.17 -8.09
C PRO A 57 15.79 1.54 -8.75
N CYS A 58 14.79 2.29 -8.31
CA CYS A 58 14.49 3.61 -8.84
C CYS A 58 14.06 4.59 -7.74
N HIS A 59 14.08 5.88 -8.05
CA HIS A 59 13.52 6.88 -7.14
C HIS A 59 11.98 6.80 -7.14
N VAL A 60 11.33 6.93 -5.98
CA VAL A 60 9.87 6.77 -5.86
C VAL A 60 9.07 7.69 -6.80
N SER A 61 9.58 8.89 -7.10
CA SER A 61 8.93 9.80 -8.06
C SER A 61 8.92 9.28 -9.51
N GLN A 62 9.76 8.30 -9.84
CA GLN A 62 9.83 7.67 -11.17
C GLN A 62 8.79 6.55 -11.33
N ILE A 63 8.23 6.02 -10.23
CA ILE A 63 7.25 4.92 -10.27
C ILE A 63 6.04 5.29 -11.12
N SER A 64 5.53 6.52 -10.98
CA SER A 64 4.44 7.01 -11.81
C SER A 64 4.75 6.98 -13.31
N ALA A 65 6.00 7.21 -13.71
CA ALA A 65 6.40 7.15 -15.11
C ALA A 65 6.51 5.70 -15.59
N LEU A 66 7.10 4.81 -14.79
CA LEU A 66 7.24 3.38 -15.10
C LEU A 66 5.87 2.67 -15.20
N LEU A 67 4.90 3.07 -14.37
CA LEU A 67 3.53 2.56 -14.46
C LEU A 67 2.86 3.00 -15.77
N ARG A 68 3.04 4.26 -16.16
CA ARG A 68 2.46 4.82 -17.40
C ARG A 68 3.11 4.25 -18.67
N GLY A 69 4.41 4.00 -18.64
CA GLY A 69 5.14 3.41 -19.77
C GLY A 69 4.99 1.89 -19.87
N GLY A 70 4.48 1.24 -18.81
CA GLY A 70 4.25 -0.20 -18.76
C GLY A 70 5.48 -1.02 -18.41
N GLU A 71 6.61 -0.38 -18.10
CA GLU A 71 7.81 -1.05 -17.57
C GLU A 71 7.55 -1.66 -16.19
N LEU A 72 6.72 -0.99 -15.38
CA LEU A 72 6.15 -1.56 -14.16
C LEU A 72 4.69 -1.94 -14.43
N ARG A 73 4.46 -3.22 -14.73
CA ARG A 73 3.12 -3.74 -15.01
C ARG A 73 2.35 -3.98 -13.72
N VAL A 74 1.09 -3.56 -13.71
CA VAL A 74 0.12 -3.86 -12.64
C VAL A 74 -1.12 -4.47 -13.28
N ASP A 75 -1.41 -5.74 -12.97
CA ASP A 75 -2.64 -6.37 -13.45
C ASP A 75 -3.83 -6.06 -12.52
N VAL A 76 -3.60 -6.06 -11.20
CA VAL A 76 -4.62 -5.78 -10.19
C VAL A 76 -4.10 -4.73 -9.20
N ALA A 77 -4.83 -3.64 -9.02
CA ALA A 77 -4.58 -2.64 -7.98
C ALA A 77 -5.51 -2.87 -6.79
N LEU A 78 -4.90 -2.99 -5.60
CA LEU A 78 -5.62 -3.06 -4.33
C LEU A 78 -5.47 -1.72 -3.62
N ILE A 79 -6.57 -0.98 -3.45
CA ILE A 79 -6.56 0.35 -2.82
C ILE A 79 -7.56 0.42 -1.67
N GLN A 80 -7.39 1.41 -0.80
CA GLN A 80 -8.43 1.81 0.15
C GLN A 80 -8.98 3.17 -0.24
N VAL A 81 -10.29 3.35 -0.14
CA VAL A 81 -10.98 4.61 -0.46
C VAL A 81 -12.03 4.94 0.58
N ARG A 82 -12.44 6.20 0.65
CA ARG A 82 -13.64 6.66 1.36
C ARG A 82 -14.58 7.35 0.38
N ARG A 83 -15.88 7.15 0.57
CA ARG A 83 -16.93 7.90 -0.14
C ARG A 83 -17.02 9.33 0.40
N LEU A 84 -17.06 10.29 -0.52
CA LEU A 84 -17.26 11.71 -0.19
C LEU A 84 -18.76 12.01 -0.01
N PRO A 85 -19.14 12.93 0.89
CA PRO A 85 -20.53 13.34 1.09
C PRO A 85 -21.22 13.86 -0.19
N GLU A 86 -20.48 14.62 -1.00
CA GLU A 86 -20.90 15.24 -2.26
C GLU A 86 -20.86 14.28 -3.46
N GLY A 87 -20.44 13.03 -3.25
CA GLY A 87 -20.17 12.06 -4.31
C GLY A 87 -18.69 12.05 -4.71
N GLY A 88 -18.24 10.91 -5.24
CA GLY A 88 -16.82 10.65 -5.52
C GLY A 88 -16.11 9.89 -4.38
N LEU A 89 -14.82 9.65 -4.59
CA LEU A 89 -13.97 8.85 -3.71
C LEU A 89 -12.68 9.60 -3.38
N THR A 90 -12.10 9.31 -2.22
CA THR A 90 -10.76 9.76 -1.82
C THR A 90 -9.94 8.61 -1.27
N LEU A 91 -8.64 8.58 -1.60
CA LEU A 91 -7.67 7.66 -1.01
C LEU A 91 -7.31 8.01 0.45
N GLY A 92 -7.76 9.18 0.94
CA GLY A 92 -7.53 9.64 2.29
C GLY A 92 -6.07 10.02 2.54
N VAL A 93 -5.28 9.08 3.08
CA VAL A 93 -3.88 9.36 3.50
C VAL A 93 -2.87 9.20 2.37
N ILE A 94 -3.30 8.81 1.17
CA ILE A 94 -2.42 8.52 0.04
C ILE A 94 -2.62 9.56 -1.07
N ALA A 95 -1.52 10.17 -1.50
CA ALA A 95 -1.44 11.10 -2.62
C ALA A 95 -0.08 10.93 -3.34
N ASP A 96 0.16 9.73 -3.85
CA ASP A 96 1.43 9.32 -4.48
C ASP A 96 1.23 8.77 -5.90
N PHE A 97 2.05 7.79 -6.32
CA PHE A 97 1.92 7.12 -7.61
C PHE A 97 0.64 6.30 -7.76
N THR A 98 -0.16 6.13 -6.71
CA THR A 98 -1.40 5.35 -6.71
C THR A 98 -2.37 5.76 -7.82
N GLN A 99 -2.44 7.04 -8.17
CA GLN A 99 -3.23 7.52 -9.30
C GLN A 99 -2.78 6.92 -10.65
N ALA A 100 -1.47 6.81 -10.85
CA ALA A 100 -0.92 6.15 -12.04
C ALA A 100 -1.15 4.63 -11.99
N MET A 101 -1.11 4.04 -10.79
CA MET A 101 -1.39 2.61 -10.59
C MET A 101 -2.84 2.26 -10.90
N ILE A 102 -3.81 3.06 -10.45
CA ILE A 102 -5.24 2.91 -10.74
C ILE A 102 -5.46 2.91 -12.25
N ARG A 103 -4.93 3.92 -12.95
CA ARG A 103 -5.09 4.04 -14.42
C ARG A 103 -4.38 2.97 -15.22
N ALA A 104 -3.30 2.38 -14.70
CA ALA A 104 -2.53 1.34 -15.39
C ALA A 104 -3.07 -0.07 -15.13
N ALA A 105 -3.81 -0.27 -14.04
CA ALA A 105 -4.33 -1.58 -13.65
C ALA A 105 -5.43 -2.05 -14.60
N ARG A 106 -5.52 -3.37 -14.78
CA ARG A 106 -6.63 -3.99 -15.53
C ARG A 106 -7.88 -4.18 -14.67
N VAL A 107 -7.68 -4.32 -13.36
CA VAL A 107 -8.73 -4.45 -12.36
C VAL A 107 -8.33 -3.64 -11.13
N VAL A 108 -9.22 -2.77 -10.67
CA VAL A 108 -9.06 -1.99 -9.44
C VAL A 108 -10.09 -2.48 -8.42
N ILE A 109 -9.58 -3.00 -7.30
CA ILE A 109 -10.39 -3.44 -6.16
C ILE A 109 -10.20 -2.41 -5.04
N ALA A 110 -11.28 -1.72 -4.69
CA ALA A 110 -11.29 -0.70 -3.67
C ALA A 110 -11.97 -1.18 -2.40
N LEU A 111 -11.21 -1.22 -1.30
CA LEU A 111 -11.76 -1.38 0.03
C LEU A 111 -12.32 -0.03 0.51
N VAL A 112 -13.63 0.07 0.63
CA VAL A 112 -14.29 1.27 1.15
C VAL A 112 -14.18 1.28 2.66
N ASN A 113 -13.43 2.24 3.19
CA ASN A 113 -13.15 2.41 4.61
C ASN A 113 -13.59 3.81 5.07
N PRO A 114 -14.71 3.95 5.81
CA PRO A 114 -15.19 5.23 6.33
C PRO A 114 -14.22 5.92 7.31
N SER A 115 -13.27 5.18 7.89
CA SER A 115 -12.27 5.70 8.84
C SER A 115 -11.16 6.52 8.17
N LEU A 116 -11.02 6.46 6.83
CA LEU A 116 -10.06 7.30 6.13
C LEU A 116 -10.43 8.79 6.27
N PRO A 117 -9.46 9.70 6.40
CA PRO A 117 -9.74 11.13 6.36
C PRO A 117 -10.29 11.55 4.98
N ILE A 118 -11.08 12.62 4.95
CA ILE A 118 -11.43 13.27 3.68
C ILE A 118 -10.26 14.15 3.28
N THR A 119 -9.62 13.80 2.16
CA THR A 119 -8.52 14.55 1.57
C THR A 119 -8.84 14.85 0.11
N ASP A 120 -8.53 16.08 -0.32
CA ASP A 120 -8.79 16.61 -1.66
C ASP A 120 -7.52 16.55 -2.55
N GLY A 121 -7.57 17.09 -3.76
CA GLY A 121 -6.46 17.17 -4.69
C GLY A 121 -6.08 15.81 -5.27
N ASP A 122 -4.79 15.48 -5.23
CA ASP A 122 -4.25 14.24 -5.83
C ASP A 122 -4.76 12.95 -5.17
N ALA A 123 -5.45 13.05 -4.02
CA ALA A 123 -6.11 11.91 -3.36
C ALA A 123 -7.49 11.56 -3.96
N LEU A 124 -8.10 12.44 -4.76
CA LEU A 124 -9.42 12.20 -5.35
C LEU A 124 -9.38 11.10 -6.42
N VAL A 125 -10.35 10.20 -6.39
CA VAL A 125 -10.46 9.08 -7.32
C VAL A 125 -11.84 9.11 -8.01
N ASP A 126 -11.85 8.91 -9.32
CA ASP A 126 -13.10 8.73 -10.07
C ASP A 126 -13.68 7.34 -9.75
N GLY A 127 -14.97 7.29 -9.39
CA GLY A 127 -15.66 6.04 -9.15
C GLY A 127 -15.74 5.13 -10.38
N ASN A 128 -15.63 5.69 -11.58
CA ASN A 128 -15.61 4.94 -12.83
C ASN A 128 -14.29 4.16 -13.04
N ASP A 129 -13.23 4.52 -12.31
CA ASP A 129 -11.94 3.80 -12.35
C ASP A 129 -11.94 2.57 -11.41
N ILE A 130 -13.05 2.27 -10.73
CA ILE A 130 -13.15 1.16 -9.77
C ILE A 130 -14.01 0.02 -10.33
N ASP A 131 -13.44 -1.18 -10.41
CA ASP A 131 -14.15 -2.38 -10.88
C ASP A 131 -14.91 -3.09 -9.76
N VAL A 132 -14.32 -3.16 -8.57
CA VAL A 132 -14.88 -3.91 -7.44
C VAL A 132 -14.79 -3.10 -6.16
N PHE A 133 -15.93 -2.93 -5.48
CA PHE A 133 -16.00 -2.38 -4.14
C PHE A 133 -16.09 -3.49 -3.09
N VAL A 134 -15.29 -3.37 -2.04
CA VAL A 134 -15.35 -4.22 -0.83
C VAL A 134 -15.59 -3.30 0.36
N GLU A 135 -16.65 -3.52 1.13
CA GLU A 135 -16.92 -2.69 2.31
C GLU A 135 -16.05 -3.14 3.50
N SER A 136 -15.61 -2.20 4.34
CA SER A 136 -14.90 -2.46 5.60
C SER A 136 -15.25 -1.39 6.64
N ASP A 137 -15.44 -1.85 7.88
CA ASP A 137 -15.60 -0.98 9.06
C ASP A 137 -14.33 -0.98 9.93
N ASP A 138 -13.21 -1.48 9.41
CA ASP A 138 -11.97 -1.61 10.16
C ASP A 138 -11.31 -0.24 10.37
N ARG A 139 -10.75 -0.05 11.57
CA ARG A 139 -9.97 1.15 11.87
C ARG A 139 -8.70 1.20 11.02
N LEU A 140 -8.31 2.40 10.61
CA LEU A 140 -7.03 2.60 9.93
C LEU A 140 -5.88 2.16 10.86
N ILE A 141 -4.88 1.50 10.27
CA ILE A 141 -3.69 1.08 11.02
C ILE A 141 -2.87 2.32 11.38
N ASP A 142 -2.67 2.53 12.68
CA ASP A 142 -1.81 3.60 13.17
C ASP A 142 -0.33 3.25 12.93
N MET A 143 0.47 4.29 12.64
CA MET A 143 1.92 4.14 12.70
C MET A 143 2.36 3.90 14.15
N PRO A 144 3.31 3.00 14.40
CA PRO A 144 3.80 2.76 15.75
C PRO A 144 4.41 4.04 16.32
N VAL A 145 3.99 4.43 17.52
CA VAL A 145 4.55 5.58 18.23
C VAL A 145 5.93 5.20 18.76
N THR A 146 6.99 5.78 18.19
CA THR A 146 8.32 5.73 18.81
C THR A 146 8.33 6.72 19.96
N VAL A 147 8.28 6.24 21.20
CA VAL A 147 8.59 7.09 22.37
C VAL A 147 10.05 7.48 22.25
N ALA A 148 10.33 8.77 22.08
CA ALA A 148 11.70 9.29 22.05
C ALA A 148 12.40 8.87 23.36
N LEU A 149 13.51 8.14 23.24
CA LEU A 149 14.38 7.88 24.38
C LEU A 149 14.90 9.23 24.87
N SER A 150 14.47 9.66 26.06
CA SER A 150 15.04 10.81 26.75
C SER A 150 16.55 10.58 26.91
N GLN A 151 17.37 11.29 26.12
CA GLN A 151 18.82 11.26 26.29
C GLN A 151 19.15 11.98 27.60
N PRO A 152 19.80 11.32 28.59
CA PRO A 152 20.26 12.02 29.78
C PRO A 152 21.36 13.00 29.35
N HIS A 153 21.12 14.29 29.53
CA HIS A 153 22.16 15.30 29.33
C HIS A 153 23.30 15.03 30.32
N ALA A 154 24.48 14.69 29.79
CA ALA A 154 25.69 14.63 30.59
C ALA A 154 26.08 16.06 30.99
N THR A 155 25.76 16.44 32.23
CA THR A 155 26.33 17.62 32.86
C THR A 155 27.81 17.35 33.13
N THR A 156 28.69 17.84 32.26
CA THR A 156 30.12 17.98 32.56
C THR A 156 30.27 19.05 33.64
N LEU A 157 30.62 18.62 34.86
CA LEU A 157 31.25 19.47 35.87
C LEU A 157 32.74 19.13 35.91
N MET A 158 33.58 20.09 35.52
CA MET A 158 34.93 20.28 36.05
C MET A 158 35.10 21.76 36.39
#